data_AF-A0A2U2ANQ2-F1
#
_entry.id   AF-A0A2U2ANQ2-F1
#
_cell.length_a   1.000
_cell.length_b   1.000
_cell.length_c   1.000
_cell.angle_alpha   90.00
_cell.angle_beta   90.00
_cell.angle_gamma   90.00
#
_symmetry.space_group_name_H-M   'P 1'
#
loop_
_entity.id
_entity.type
_entity.pdbx_description
1 polymer ?
#
loop_
_entity_poly.entity_id
_entity_poly.type
_entity_poly.pdbx_seq_one_letter_code
_entity_poly.pdbx_strand_id
1 'polypeptide(L)'
;MATYVMGDIHGCFDEFQALLTKINFKHQEDRLYLVGDLINRGPKSLAVMEYLLAHQDSIFPVLGNHDLSYLVYAEGYTRLKRGDTYQELLESSLADEIREYLRHQPLVRYLPQFKIAIAHAGIPPFWSIEEAVRLSKEAQAYLQNSDHEIYQQFIQSMFGNTPNAWSPTLQGFDRIRAIINYLTRMRYLNLDLSLDFANKLDQYDEKVMLPWFKFERPKQEDNLIIFGHWASLGRHFENRAYGIDSGCVWEGELSLMRVDQRPFEVTSFSF
;
A
#
# COMPACT_ATOMS: atom_id res chain seq x y z
N MET A 1 10.40 20.11 10.74
CA MET A 1 9.98 18.70 10.66
C MET A 1 9.92 18.33 9.21
N ALA A 2 10.90 17.56 8.73
CA ALA A 2 10.83 17.05 7.35
C ALA A 2 9.78 15.92 7.29
N THR A 3 9.12 15.79 6.15
CA THR A 3 8.14 14.73 5.92
C THR A 3 8.48 14.00 4.64
N TYR A 4 8.53 12.68 4.72
CA TYR A 4 8.93 11.82 3.62
C TYR A 4 7.88 10.76 3.32
N VAL A 5 7.81 10.31 2.07
CA VAL A 5 7.00 9.18 1.62
C VAL A 5 7.90 8.19 0.86
N MET A 6 7.90 6.92 1.24
CA MET A 6 8.75 5.89 0.65
C MET A 6 7.93 4.82 -0.08
N GLY A 7 8.50 4.31 -1.18
CA GLY A 7 7.97 3.20 -1.97
C GLY A 7 7.99 1.83 -1.28
N ASP A 8 7.59 0.82 -2.04
CA ASP A 8 7.47 -0.58 -1.62
C ASP A 8 8.82 -1.13 -1.15
N ILE A 9 8.86 -1.65 0.09
CA ILE A 9 10.10 -2.10 0.73
C ILE A 9 10.35 -3.59 0.44
N HIS A 10 9.32 -4.43 0.53
CA HIS A 10 9.43 -5.87 0.27
C HIS A 10 10.60 -6.56 1.00
N GLY A 11 10.84 -6.23 2.27
CA GLY A 11 11.98 -6.81 3.00
C GLY A 11 13.38 -6.39 2.50
N CYS A 12 13.49 -5.35 1.66
CA CYS A 12 14.73 -4.64 1.32
C CYS A 12 15.24 -3.82 2.51
N PHE A 13 15.58 -4.47 3.63
CA PHE A 13 15.92 -3.75 4.86
C PHE A 13 17.22 -2.94 4.75
N ASP A 14 18.19 -3.42 3.98
CA ASP A 14 19.49 -2.75 3.85
C ASP A 14 19.35 -1.45 3.04
N GLU A 15 18.57 -1.47 1.96
CA GLU A 15 18.23 -0.32 1.12
C GLU A 15 17.40 0.69 1.93
N PHE A 16 16.47 0.20 2.74
CA PHE A 16 15.67 1.01 3.65
C PHE A 16 16.57 1.78 4.64
N GLN A 17 17.48 1.09 5.34
CA GLN A 17 18.43 1.72 6.26
C GLN A 17 19.41 2.67 5.55
N ALA A 18 19.89 2.30 4.35
CA ALA A 18 20.76 3.13 3.55
C ALA A 18 20.09 4.46 3.16
N LEU A 19 18.81 4.44 2.77
CA LEU A 19 18.06 5.66 2.48
C LEU A 19 17.88 6.54 3.71
N LEU A 20 17.48 5.97 4.85
CA LEU A 20 17.35 6.74 6.10
C LEU A 20 18.67 7.39 6.51
N THR A 21 19.78 6.68 6.34
CA THR A 21 21.12 7.21 6.59
C THR A 21 21.45 8.34 5.61
N LYS A 22 21.17 8.16 4.31
CA LYS A 22 21.44 9.13 3.24
C LYS A 22 20.72 10.45 3.44
N ILE A 23 19.48 10.41 3.95
CA ILE A 23 18.72 11.64 4.28
C ILE A 23 18.95 12.13 5.71
N ASN A 24 19.81 11.47 6.50
CA ASN A 24 20.03 11.75 7.90
C ASN A 24 18.71 11.83 8.69
N PHE A 25 17.84 10.83 8.51
CA PHE A 25 16.50 10.80 9.10
C PHE A 25 16.57 10.80 10.62
N LYS A 26 15.78 11.66 11.27
CA LYS A 26 15.73 11.76 12.73
C LYS A 26 14.33 11.48 13.26
N HIS A 27 14.15 10.34 13.93
CA HIS A 27 12.85 9.91 14.48
C HIS A 27 12.15 10.96 15.37
N GLN A 28 12.93 11.76 16.10
CA GLN A 28 12.39 12.80 17.00
C GLN A 28 11.96 14.08 16.27
N GLU A 29 12.45 14.31 15.05
CA GLU A 29 12.24 15.58 14.31
C GLU A 29 11.44 15.38 13.02
N ASP A 30 11.45 14.19 12.44
CA ASP A 30 10.94 13.87 11.10
C ASP A 30 9.79 12.86 11.13
N ARG A 31 9.10 12.78 9.98
CA ARG A 31 7.97 11.86 9.76
C ARG A 31 8.19 11.09 8.46
N LEU A 32 8.05 9.79 8.52
CA LEU A 32 8.16 8.90 7.37
C LEU A 32 6.82 8.19 7.14
N TYR A 33 6.28 8.28 5.93
CA TYR A 33 5.12 7.51 5.52
C TYR A 33 5.54 6.45 4.51
N LEU A 34 4.94 5.26 4.59
CA LEU A 34 5.26 4.15 3.70
C LEU A 34 4.02 3.78 2.88
N VAL A 35 4.19 3.51 1.59
CA VAL A 35 3.07 3.16 0.68
C VAL A 35 2.59 1.70 0.83
N GLY A 36 3.11 0.94 1.79
CA GLY A 36 2.76 -0.46 2.01
C GLY A 36 3.72 -1.42 1.32
N ASP A 37 3.33 -2.70 1.29
CA ASP A 37 4.17 -3.81 0.81
C ASP A 37 5.55 -3.77 1.51
N LEU A 38 5.47 -3.79 2.83
CA LEU A 38 6.60 -3.70 3.76
C LEU A 38 7.43 -4.99 3.73
N ILE A 39 6.72 -6.10 3.55
CA ILE A 39 7.21 -7.47 3.69
C ILE A 39 7.03 -8.27 2.38
N ASN A 40 7.46 -9.52 2.44
CA ASN A 40 7.44 -10.50 1.36
C ASN A 40 8.47 -10.23 0.25
N ARG A 41 8.75 -11.26 -0.56
CA ARG A 41 9.70 -11.27 -1.69
C ARG A 41 11.16 -11.16 -1.25
N GLY A 42 11.53 -10.08 -0.58
CA GLY A 42 12.91 -9.86 -0.16
C GLY A 42 13.26 -10.62 1.12
N PRO A 43 14.56 -10.66 1.43
CA PRO A 43 15.11 -11.60 2.41
C PRO A 43 14.96 -11.16 3.87
N LYS A 44 14.71 -9.87 4.15
CA LYS A 44 14.77 -9.31 5.51
C LYS A 44 13.43 -8.72 5.97
N SER A 45 12.34 -9.44 5.71
CA SER A 45 10.99 -9.00 6.11
C SER A 45 10.87 -8.86 7.63
N LEU A 46 11.47 -9.78 8.42
CA LEU A 46 11.43 -9.68 9.88
C LEU A 46 12.15 -8.42 10.38
N ALA A 47 13.34 -8.11 9.84
CA ALA A 47 14.09 -6.91 10.23
C ALA A 47 13.33 -5.61 9.91
N VAL A 48 12.61 -5.56 8.78
CA VAL A 48 11.70 -4.43 8.50
C VAL A 48 10.66 -4.32 9.60
N MET A 49 9.97 -5.41 9.96
CA MET A 49 8.91 -5.36 10.97
C MET A 49 9.44 -4.99 12.36
N GLU A 50 10.57 -5.56 12.80
CA GLU A 50 11.24 -5.21 14.06
C GLU A 50 11.53 -3.71 14.14
N TYR A 51 12.06 -3.15 13.05
CA TYR A 51 12.36 -1.72 12.98
C TYR A 51 11.09 -0.86 13.05
N LEU A 52 10.02 -1.25 12.35
CA LEU A 52 8.76 -0.51 12.38
C LEU A 52 8.10 -0.55 13.75
N LEU A 53 8.09 -1.71 14.41
CA LEU A 53 7.56 -1.86 15.78
C LEU A 53 8.30 -0.97 16.78
N ALA A 54 9.61 -0.78 16.62
CA ALA A 54 10.43 0.08 17.47
C ALA A 54 10.24 1.59 17.22
N HIS A 55 9.70 2.01 16.07
CA HIS A 55 9.70 3.42 15.63
C HIS A 55 8.30 3.95 15.23
N GLN A 56 7.24 3.39 15.81
CA GLN A 56 5.83 3.69 15.47
C GLN A 56 5.45 5.18 15.64
N ASP A 57 6.17 5.94 16.48
CA ASP A 57 5.92 7.37 16.69
C ASP A 57 6.40 8.28 15.55
N SER A 58 7.11 7.71 14.57
CA SER A 58 7.75 8.47 13.48
C SER A 58 7.56 7.85 12.09
N ILE A 59 7.12 6.59 12.02
CA ILE A 59 6.92 5.85 10.78
C ILE A 59 5.46 5.39 10.67
N PHE A 60 4.82 5.73 9.56
CA PHE A 60 3.37 5.61 9.39
C PHE A 60 3.05 4.91 8.07
N PRO A 61 2.99 3.58 8.04
CA PRO A 61 2.65 2.84 6.84
C PRO A 61 1.15 2.94 6.52
N VAL A 62 0.81 2.74 5.24
CA VAL A 62 -0.48 2.15 4.83
C VAL A 62 -0.28 0.68 4.50
N LEU A 63 -1.36 -0.12 4.48
CA LEU A 63 -1.30 -1.53 4.10
C LEU A 63 -1.28 -1.73 2.59
N GLY A 64 -0.35 -2.55 2.12
CA GLY A 64 -0.33 -3.12 0.77
C GLY A 64 -0.93 -4.51 0.68
N ASN A 65 -0.96 -5.07 -0.54
CA ASN A 65 -1.58 -6.39 -0.75
C ASN A 65 -0.74 -7.52 -0.16
N HIS A 66 0.59 -7.37 -0.08
CA HIS A 66 1.46 -8.37 0.52
C HIS A 66 1.35 -8.37 2.05
N ASP A 67 1.17 -7.19 2.66
CA ASP A 67 0.92 -7.04 4.09
C ASP A 67 -0.40 -7.74 4.49
N LEU A 68 -1.46 -7.53 3.69
CA LEU A 68 -2.75 -8.21 3.89
C LEU A 68 -2.68 -9.71 3.60
N SER A 69 -1.87 -10.12 2.61
CA SER A 69 -1.66 -11.54 2.28
C SER A 69 -0.99 -12.30 3.42
N TYR A 70 -0.07 -11.65 4.14
CA TYR A 70 0.53 -12.23 5.34
C TYR A 70 -0.52 -12.53 6.41
N LEU A 71 -1.48 -11.62 6.66
CA LEU A 71 -2.57 -11.87 7.62
C LEU A 71 -3.38 -13.12 7.26
N VAL A 72 -3.72 -13.30 5.98
CA VAL A 72 -4.43 -14.51 5.51
C VAL A 72 -3.59 -15.77 5.65
N TYR A 73 -2.30 -15.67 5.37
CA TYR A 73 -1.36 -16.77 5.50
C TYR A 73 -1.17 -17.19 6.95
N ALA A 74 -1.09 -16.23 7.87
CA ALA A 74 -0.92 -16.49 9.29
C ALA A 74 -2.10 -17.24 9.92
N GLU A 75 -3.32 -17.02 9.41
CA GLU A 75 -4.52 -17.78 9.83
C GLU A 75 -4.65 -19.15 9.15
N GLY A 76 -3.69 -19.53 8.28
CA GLY A 76 -3.67 -20.85 7.63
C GLY A 76 -4.62 -20.99 6.44
N TYR A 77 -5.23 -19.91 5.96
CA TYR A 77 -6.20 -19.94 4.85
C TYR A 77 -5.57 -19.92 3.46
N THR A 78 -4.25 -19.73 3.35
CA THR A 78 -3.55 -19.82 2.07
C THR A 78 -2.22 -20.55 2.20
N ARG A 79 -1.70 -21.04 1.09
CA ARG A 79 -0.40 -21.69 1.02
C ARG A 79 0.63 -20.70 0.49
N LEU A 80 1.88 -20.85 0.92
CA LEU A 80 2.99 -20.10 0.34
C LEU A 80 3.02 -20.30 -1.17
N LYS A 81 3.10 -19.20 -1.90
CA LYS A 81 3.40 -19.23 -3.32
C LYS A 81 4.90 -19.18 -3.50
N ARG A 82 5.36 -19.53 -4.70
CA ARG A 82 6.78 -19.43 -5.05
C ARG A 82 7.26 -17.98 -4.84
N GLY A 83 8.36 -17.85 -4.10
CA GLY A 83 8.98 -16.57 -3.79
C GLY A 83 8.28 -15.75 -2.70
N ASP A 84 7.37 -16.35 -1.93
CA ASP A 84 6.90 -15.74 -0.68
C ASP A 84 7.92 -16.01 0.45
N THR A 85 8.13 -15.03 1.33
CA THR A 85 9.14 -15.06 2.42
C THR A 85 8.52 -14.85 3.81
N TYR A 86 7.23 -15.17 3.97
CA TYR A 86 6.50 -14.97 5.23
C TYR A 86 6.88 -15.90 6.39
N GLN A 87 7.58 -17.00 6.12
CA GLN A 87 7.82 -18.05 7.12
C GLN A 87 8.56 -17.52 8.36
N GLU A 88 9.60 -16.71 8.15
CA GLU A 88 10.37 -16.11 9.25
C GLU A 88 9.50 -15.23 10.17
N LEU A 89 8.53 -14.52 9.60
CA LEU A 89 7.58 -13.70 10.38
C LEU A 89 6.63 -14.54 11.23
N LEU A 90 6.26 -15.75 10.78
CA LEU A 90 5.39 -16.65 11.55
C LEU A 90 6.12 -17.37 12.67
N GLU A 91 7.38 -17.72 12.43
CA GLU A 91 8.22 -18.46 13.39
C GLU A 91 8.87 -17.54 14.43
N SER A 92 8.85 -16.23 14.20
CA SER A 92 9.38 -15.21 15.11
C SER A 92 8.62 -15.16 16.44
N SER A 93 9.32 -14.87 17.53
CA SER A 93 8.69 -14.56 18.81
C SER A 93 7.83 -13.30 18.79
N LEU A 94 7.97 -12.45 17.76
CA LEU A 94 7.17 -11.24 17.55
C LEU A 94 5.95 -11.48 16.63
N ALA A 95 5.68 -12.71 16.20
CA ALA A 95 4.63 -13.00 15.23
C ALA A 95 3.26 -12.39 15.61
N ASP A 96 2.87 -12.49 16.89
CA ASP A 96 1.59 -11.97 17.37
C ASP A 96 1.55 -10.44 17.35
N GLU A 97 2.64 -9.79 17.76
CA GLU A 97 2.79 -8.35 17.76
C GLU A 97 2.79 -7.78 16.33
N ILE A 98 3.45 -8.47 15.40
CA ILE A 98 3.47 -8.13 13.97
C ILE A 98 2.07 -8.20 13.38
N ARG A 99 1.32 -9.28 13.65
CA ARG A 99 -0.07 -9.41 13.18
C ARG A 99 -0.94 -8.29 13.73
N GLU A 100 -0.83 -8.02 15.02
CA GLU A 100 -1.61 -6.97 15.66
C GLU A 100 -1.28 -5.58 15.11
N TYR A 101 0.01 -5.28 14.95
CA TYR A 101 0.46 -4.02 14.36
C TYR A 101 -0.08 -3.82 12.96
N LEU A 102 -0.01 -4.84 12.09
CA LEU A 102 -0.53 -4.77 10.72
C LEU A 102 -2.05 -4.59 10.69
N ARG A 103 -2.81 -5.32 11.51
CA ARG A 103 -4.27 -5.14 11.64
C ARG A 103 -4.67 -3.72 12.01
N HIS A 104 -3.78 -3.00 12.68
CA HIS A 104 -4.02 -1.62 13.11
C HIS A 104 -3.62 -0.55 12.10
N GLN A 105 -3.01 -0.89 10.97
CA GLN A 105 -2.63 0.09 9.95
C GLN A 105 -3.80 0.45 9.03
N PRO A 106 -3.88 1.70 8.53
CA PRO A 106 -4.90 2.12 7.57
C PRO A 106 -4.54 1.70 6.14
N LEU A 107 -5.52 1.73 5.24
CA LEU A 107 -5.30 1.59 3.79
C LEU A 107 -5.03 2.94 3.10
N VAL A 108 -5.50 4.04 3.71
CA VAL A 108 -5.30 5.41 3.21
C VAL A 108 -4.87 6.33 4.34
N ARG A 109 -3.84 7.13 4.09
CA ARG A 109 -3.49 8.29 4.93
C ARG A 109 -3.66 9.58 4.14
N TYR A 110 -4.26 10.59 4.78
CA TYR A 110 -4.38 11.92 4.19
C TYR A 110 -3.62 12.94 5.04
N LEU A 111 -2.78 13.73 4.38
CA LEU A 111 -1.97 14.80 4.94
C LEU A 111 -2.54 16.14 4.46
N PRO A 112 -3.57 16.69 5.15
CA PRO A 112 -4.27 17.88 4.69
C PRO A 112 -3.35 19.10 4.56
N GLN A 113 -2.34 19.21 5.43
CA GLN A 113 -1.36 20.30 5.39
C GLN A 113 -0.54 20.34 4.09
N PHE A 114 -0.40 19.20 3.42
CA PHE A 114 0.32 19.09 2.14
C PHE A 114 -0.60 18.86 0.95
N LYS A 115 -1.91 18.64 1.19
CA LYS A 115 -2.88 18.13 0.19
C LYS A 115 -2.39 16.84 -0.46
N ILE A 116 -1.95 15.88 0.35
CA ILE A 116 -1.38 14.60 -0.12
C ILE A 116 -2.17 13.43 0.47
N ALA A 117 -2.66 12.55 -0.40
CA ALA A 117 -3.18 11.25 -0.02
C ALA A 117 -2.18 10.14 -0.37
N ILE A 118 -2.03 9.18 0.53
CA ILE A 118 -1.15 8.02 0.39
C ILE A 118 -2.01 6.77 0.44
N ALA A 119 -1.94 5.96 -0.60
CA ALA A 119 -2.65 4.69 -0.72
C ALA A 119 -1.81 3.74 -1.59
N HIS A 120 -1.76 2.46 -1.22
CA HIS A 120 -0.84 1.51 -1.84
C HIS A 120 -0.96 1.43 -3.36
N ALA A 121 -2.17 1.19 -3.88
CA ALA A 121 -2.46 1.13 -5.31
C ALA A 121 -3.09 2.42 -5.88
N GLY A 122 -3.06 3.51 -5.09
CA GLY A 122 -3.74 4.76 -5.41
C GLY A 122 -5.21 4.78 -4.99
N ILE A 123 -5.99 5.69 -5.60
CA ILE A 123 -7.41 5.88 -5.31
C ILE A 123 -8.16 5.87 -6.64
N PRO A 124 -9.30 5.18 -6.80
CA PRO A 124 -10.04 5.19 -8.05
C PRO A 124 -10.64 6.58 -8.35
N PRO A 125 -10.87 6.92 -9.64
CA PRO A 125 -11.26 8.27 -10.09
C PRO A 125 -12.61 8.74 -9.53
N PHE A 126 -13.47 7.83 -9.09
CA PHE A 126 -14.83 8.10 -8.62
C PHE A 126 -14.95 8.30 -7.10
N TRP A 127 -13.88 8.08 -6.33
CA TRP A 127 -13.82 8.41 -4.90
C TRP A 127 -13.14 9.77 -4.68
N SER A 128 -13.72 10.60 -3.81
CA SER A 128 -12.97 11.72 -3.22
C SER A 128 -11.93 11.20 -2.22
N ILE A 129 -11.01 12.07 -1.79
CA ILE A 129 -10.02 11.70 -0.77
C ILE A 129 -10.70 11.38 0.57
N GLU A 130 -11.72 12.16 0.95
CA GLU A 130 -12.51 11.97 2.16
C GLU A 130 -13.29 10.66 2.12
N GLU A 131 -13.86 10.33 0.95
CA GLU A 131 -14.53 9.06 0.71
C GLU A 131 -13.56 7.89 0.85
N ALA A 132 -12.37 7.98 0.25
CA ALA A 132 -11.33 6.95 0.36
C ALA A 132 -10.86 6.76 1.82
N VAL A 133 -10.66 7.85 2.58
CA VAL A 133 -10.31 7.78 4.01
C VAL A 133 -11.43 7.12 4.83
N ARG A 134 -12.69 7.42 4.55
CA ARG A 134 -13.83 6.78 5.22
C ARG A 134 -13.91 5.28 4.91
N LEU A 135 -13.75 4.91 3.64
CA LEU A 135 -13.76 3.50 3.20
C LEU A 135 -12.57 2.73 3.78
N SER A 136 -11.39 3.37 3.89
CA SER A 136 -10.24 2.80 4.59
C SER A 136 -10.58 2.44 6.03
N LYS A 137 -11.25 3.34 6.78
CA LYS A 137 -11.68 3.07 8.16
C LYS A 137 -12.72 1.94 8.23
N GLU A 138 -13.60 1.86 7.24
CA GLU A 138 -14.60 0.80 7.13
C GLU A 138 -13.93 -0.58 7.02
N ALA A 139 -12.95 -0.74 6.13
CA ALA A 139 -12.19 -1.98 6.00
C ALA A 139 -11.30 -2.26 7.23
N GLN A 140 -10.70 -1.23 7.80
CA GLN A 140 -9.88 -1.33 9.02
C GLN A 140 -10.68 -1.88 10.21
N ALA A 141 -11.98 -1.53 10.34
CA ALA A 141 -12.82 -2.06 11.40
C ALA A 141 -13.00 -3.59 11.35
N TYR A 142 -12.95 -4.19 10.15
CA TYR A 142 -12.97 -5.65 10.01
C TYR A 142 -11.63 -6.29 10.36
N LEU A 143 -10.51 -5.64 10.02
CA LEU A 143 -9.16 -6.10 10.39
C LEU A 143 -8.97 -6.07 11.91
N GLN A 144 -9.48 -5.03 12.58
CA GLN A 144 -9.38 -4.83 14.04
C GLN A 144 -10.48 -5.52 14.84
N ASN A 145 -11.35 -6.30 14.20
CA ASN A 145 -12.48 -6.88 14.90
C ASN A 145 -12.01 -7.82 16.01
N SER A 146 -12.45 -7.56 17.25
CA SER A 146 -12.13 -8.37 18.42
C SER A 146 -12.93 -9.68 18.46
N ASP A 147 -14.06 -9.74 17.74
CA ASP A 147 -14.78 -10.98 17.52
C ASP A 147 -13.99 -11.86 16.54
N HIS A 148 -13.38 -12.90 17.11
CA HIS A 148 -12.53 -13.81 16.37
C HIS A 148 -13.29 -14.53 15.25
N GLU A 149 -14.58 -14.85 15.41
CA GLU A 149 -15.35 -15.54 14.38
C GLU A 149 -15.58 -14.62 13.17
N ILE A 150 -15.96 -13.37 13.41
CA ILE A 150 -16.14 -12.37 12.35
C ILE A 150 -14.83 -12.09 11.64
N TYR A 151 -13.73 -11.94 12.40
CA TYR A 151 -12.40 -11.72 11.84
C TYR A 151 -11.97 -12.89 10.94
N GLN A 152 -12.11 -14.14 11.40
CA GLN A 152 -11.74 -15.33 10.62
C GLN A 152 -12.55 -15.45 9.32
N GLN A 153 -13.88 -15.25 9.39
CA GLN A 153 -14.74 -15.23 8.19
C GLN A 153 -14.33 -14.12 7.21
N PHE A 154 -14.01 -12.94 7.74
CA PHE A 154 -13.52 -11.83 6.94
C PHE A 154 -12.19 -12.18 6.26
N ILE A 155 -11.18 -12.63 7.00
CA ILE A 155 -9.86 -12.98 6.47
C ILE A 155 -9.96 -14.02 5.36
N GLN A 156 -10.78 -15.06 5.55
CA GLN A 156 -11.01 -16.09 4.53
C GLN A 156 -11.63 -15.52 3.24
N SER A 157 -12.45 -14.48 3.38
CA SER A 157 -13.16 -13.84 2.27
C SER A 157 -12.45 -12.59 1.72
N MET A 158 -11.36 -12.13 2.34
CA MET A 158 -10.74 -10.83 2.07
C MET A 158 -10.18 -10.73 0.65
N PHE A 159 -9.64 -11.82 0.11
CA PHE A 159 -9.16 -11.87 -1.27
C PHE A 159 -10.13 -12.59 -2.20
N GLY A 160 -10.22 -12.03 -3.39
CA GLY A 160 -11.02 -12.52 -4.50
C GLY A 160 -11.04 -11.47 -5.60
N ASN A 161 -11.44 -11.87 -6.80
CA ASN A 161 -11.55 -10.94 -7.94
C ASN A 161 -13.01 -10.48 -8.16
N THR A 162 -13.94 -10.88 -7.29
CA THR A 162 -15.36 -10.51 -7.37
C THR A 162 -15.82 -9.91 -6.04
N PRO A 163 -16.53 -8.76 -6.05
CA PRO A 163 -16.82 -7.93 -7.21
C PRO A 163 -15.56 -7.22 -7.73
N ASN A 164 -15.49 -7.02 -9.05
CA ASN A 164 -14.44 -6.24 -9.72
C ASN A 164 -14.87 -4.80 -9.99
N ALA A 165 -16.15 -4.45 -9.81
CA ALA A 165 -16.66 -3.10 -9.99
C ALA A 165 -17.17 -2.53 -8.66
N TRP A 166 -16.93 -1.24 -8.42
CA TRP A 166 -17.50 -0.53 -7.28
C TRP A 166 -18.98 -0.27 -7.50
N SER A 167 -19.79 -0.51 -6.47
CA SER A 167 -21.14 0.02 -6.36
C SER A 167 -21.39 0.53 -4.94
N PRO A 168 -22.01 1.71 -4.76
CA PRO A 168 -22.39 2.19 -3.43
C PRO A 168 -23.38 1.25 -2.72
N THR A 169 -24.06 0.36 -3.45
CA THR A 169 -25.01 -0.62 -2.89
C THR A 169 -24.36 -1.91 -2.40
N LEU A 170 -23.05 -2.13 -2.64
CA LEU A 170 -22.34 -3.28 -2.08
C LEU A 170 -22.46 -3.27 -0.55
N GLN A 171 -22.57 -4.46 0.05
CA GLN A 171 -22.67 -4.66 1.50
C GLN A 171 -21.75 -5.80 1.96
N GLY A 172 -21.49 -5.86 3.27
CA GLY A 172 -20.75 -6.95 3.90
C GLY A 172 -19.36 -7.18 3.28
N PHE A 173 -18.93 -8.45 3.21
CA PHE A 173 -17.59 -8.80 2.74
C PHE A 173 -17.33 -8.43 1.27
N ASP A 174 -18.34 -8.41 0.41
CA ASP A 174 -18.17 -7.98 -0.98
C ASP A 174 -17.80 -6.50 -1.08
N ARG A 175 -18.40 -5.67 -0.23
CA ARG A 175 -18.06 -4.25 -0.11
C ARG A 175 -16.63 -4.07 0.38
N ILE A 176 -16.25 -4.74 1.46
CA ILE A 176 -14.91 -4.61 2.04
C ILE A 176 -13.84 -5.14 1.08
N ARG A 177 -14.10 -6.27 0.41
CA ARG A 177 -13.21 -6.79 -0.63
C ARG A 177 -13.05 -5.82 -1.79
N ALA A 178 -14.12 -5.17 -2.25
CA ALA A 178 -14.03 -4.14 -3.28
C ALA A 178 -13.13 -2.98 -2.81
N ILE A 179 -13.33 -2.47 -1.59
CA ILE A 179 -12.52 -1.41 -0.99
C ILE A 179 -11.03 -1.80 -1.02
N ILE A 180 -10.70 -2.99 -0.49
CA ILE A 180 -9.33 -3.51 -0.43
C ILE A 180 -8.74 -3.68 -1.83
N ASN A 181 -9.49 -4.23 -2.77
CA ASN A 181 -9.01 -4.45 -4.13
C ASN A 181 -8.66 -3.12 -4.83
N TYR A 182 -9.51 -2.09 -4.73
CA TYR A 182 -9.21 -0.78 -5.32
C TYR A 182 -8.01 -0.10 -4.64
N LEU A 183 -7.86 -0.23 -3.32
CA LEU A 183 -6.79 0.45 -2.58
C LEU A 183 -5.46 -0.29 -2.60
N THR A 184 -5.44 -1.60 -2.86
CA THR A 184 -4.22 -2.42 -2.75
C THR A 184 -3.85 -3.23 -3.99
N ARG A 185 -4.72 -3.30 -5.00
CA ARG A 185 -4.47 -4.16 -6.19
C ARG A 185 -4.75 -3.48 -7.54
N MET A 186 -5.13 -2.20 -7.52
CA MET A 186 -5.47 -1.44 -8.72
C MET A 186 -4.23 -1.07 -9.55
N ARG A 187 -4.31 -1.30 -10.85
CA ARG A 187 -3.37 -0.75 -11.85
C ARG A 187 -4.19 -0.14 -12.99
N TYR A 188 -4.93 -1.01 -13.66
CA TYR A 188 -5.80 -0.67 -14.77
C TYR A 188 -7.27 -0.75 -14.36
N LEU A 189 -8.06 0.11 -14.99
CA LEU A 189 -9.51 0.01 -15.00
C LEU A 189 -9.98 -0.17 -16.44
N ASN A 190 -10.98 -1.03 -16.62
CA ASN A 190 -11.74 -1.08 -17.86
C ASN A 190 -12.50 0.25 -18.05
N LEU A 191 -13.00 0.49 -19.26
CA LEU A 191 -13.75 1.72 -19.55
C LEU A 191 -15.02 1.89 -18.70
N ASP A 192 -15.57 0.81 -18.14
CA ASP A 192 -16.69 0.83 -17.18
C ASP A 192 -16.26 1.05 -15.72
N LEU A 193 -14.97 1.35 -15.49
CA LEU A 193 -14.33 1.59 -14.20
C LEU A 193 -14.19 0.33 -13.31
N SER A 194 -14.44 -0.86 -13.85
CA SER A 194 -14.12 -2.12 -13.17
C SER A 194 -12.61 -2.41 -13.18
N LEU A 195 -12.13 -3.07 -12.14
CA LEU A 195 -10.75 -3.48 -11.99
C LEU A 195 -10.37 -4.55 -13.02
N ASP A 196 -9.23 -4.33 -13.67
CA ASP A 196 -8.49 -5.41 -14.32
C ASP A 196 -7.43 -5.97 -13.36
N PHE A 197 -7.52 -7.27 -13.07
CA PHE A 197 -6.59 -7.97 -12.18
C PHE A 197 -5.49 -8.74 -12.95
N ALA A 198 -5.57 -8.79 -14.28
CA ALA A 198 -4.74 -9.65 -15.11
C ALA A 198 -3.48 -8.93 -15.60
N ASN A 199 -3.63 -7.68 -16.05
CA ASN A 199 -2.56 -6.90 -16.61
C ASN A 199 -1.65 -6.32 -15.52
N LYS A 200 -0.37 -6.69 -15.61
CA LYS A 200 0.70 -6.25 -14.69
C LYS A 200 1.84 -5.57 -15.42
N LEU A 201 1.71 -5.37 -16.73
CA LEU A 201 2.74 -4.77 -17.59
C LEU A 201 2.35 -3.32 -17.90
N ASP A 202 3.32 -2.52 -18.33
CA ASP A 202 3.08 -1.18 -18.87
C ASP A 202 2.72 -1.25 -20.36
N GLN A 203 1.71 -2.06 -20.70
CA GLN A 203 1.20 -2.24 -22.06
C GLN A 203 -0.30 -2.48 -21.97
N TYR A 204 -1.10 -1.71 -22.72
CA TYR A 204 -2.56 -1.79 -22.70
C TYR A 204 -3.18 -1.31 -24.02
N ASP A 205 -4.42 -1.72 -24.30
CA ASP A 205 -5.25 -1.15 -25.37
C ASP A 205 -6.19 -0.09 -24.77
N GLU A 206 -6.00 1.17 -25.17
CA GLU A 206 -6.77 2.31 -24.66
C GLU A 206 -8.27 2.20 -24.95
N LYS A 207 -8.66 1.35 -25.91
CA LYS A 207 -10.07 1.05 -26.23
C LYS A 207 -10.70 0.06 -25.26
N VAL A 208 -9.91 -0.59 -24.40
CA VAL A 208 -10.35 -1.62 -23.45
C VAL A 208 -10.18 -1.13 -22.02
N MET A 209 -9.00 -0.60 -21.70
CA MET A 209 -8.62 -0.21 -20.35
C MET A 209 -7.65 0.96 -20.35
N LEU A 210 -7.54 1.65 -19.23
CA LEU A 210 -6.54 2.70 -19.00
C LEU A 210 -5.92 2.53 -17.60
N PRO A 211 -4.68 2.99 -17.38
CA PRO A 211 -4.17 3.20 -16.02
C PRO A 211 -5.15 4.06 -15.23
N TRP A 212 -5.40 3.71 -13.97
CA TRP A 212 -6.44 4.35 -13.16
C TRP A 212 -6.32 5.88 -13.09
N PHE A 213 -5.07 6.41 -13.12
CA PHE A 213 -4.77 7.83 -13.03
C PHE A 213 -5.01 8.60 -14.34
N LYS A 214 -5.26 7.92 -15.46
CA LYS A 214 -5.60 8.57 -16.73
C LYS A 214 -7.08 8.90 -16.88
N PHE A 215 -7.94 8.33 -16.04
CA PHE A 215 -9.36 8.68 -16.02
C PHE A 215 -9.57 10.07 -15.43
N GLU A 216 -10.56 10.79 -15.96
CA GLU A 216 -11.00 12.05 -15.37
C GLU A 216 -11.49 11.83 -13.94
N ARG A 217 -11.05 12.68 -13.02
CA ARG A 217 -11.39 12.60 -11.60
C ARG A 217 -12.21 13.84 -11.24
N PRO A 218 -13.54 13.84 -11.46
CA PRO A 218 -14.38 15.02 -11.23
C PRO A 218 -14.40 15.47 -9.76
N LYS A 219 -14.04 14.56 -8.83
CA LYS A 219 -13.90 14.83 -7.39
C LYS A 219 -12.44 15.08 -6.96
N GLN A 220 -11.51 15.26 -7.90
CA GLN A 220 -10.12 15.54 -7.58
C GLN A 220 -9.94 17.03 -7.36
N GLU A 221 -9.87 17.41 -6.09
CA GLU A 221 -9.35 18.73 -5.70
C GLU A 221 -7.85 18.85 -6.07
N ASP A 222 -7.18 19.89 -5.58
CA ASP A 222 -5.72 20.07 -5.65
C ASP A 222 -4.90 19.01 -4.86
N ASN A 223 -5.43 17.81 -4.63
CA ASN A 223 -4.75 16.74 -3.93
C ASN A 223 -3.77 16.01 -4.86
N LEU A 224 -2.59 15.69 -4.32
CA LEU A 224 -1.66 14.73 -4.89
C LEU A 224 -1.94 13.35 -4.30
N ILE A 225 -1.93 12.31 -5.11
CA ILE A 225 -2.01 10.92 -4.67
C ILE A 225 -0.62 10.30 -4.85
N ILE A 226 -0.01 9.82 -3.77
CA ILE A 226 1.25 9.06 -3.82
C ILE A 226 0.93 7.59 -3.63
N PHE A 227 1.45 6.75 -4.52
CA PHE A 227 1.17 5.31 -4.53
C PHE A 227 2.41 4.48 -4.87
N GLY A 228 2.33 3.19 -4.52
CA GLY A 228 3.35 2.17 -4.75
C GLY A 228 2.84 1.10 -5.72
N HIS A 229 3.04 -0.18 -5.37
CA HIS A 229 2.43 -1.37 -5.97
C HIS A 229 2.83 -1.71 -7.42
N TRP A 230 3.10 -0.70 -8.24
CA TRP A 230 3.22 -0.82 -9.69
C TRP A 230 4.66 -0.71 -10.16
N ALA A 231 5.54 -1.58 -9.65
CA ALA A 231 6.96 -1.64 -10.01
C ALA A 231 7.25 -1.63 -11.52
N SER A 232 6.40 -2.26 -12.34
CA SER A 232 6.57 -2.27 -13.81
C SER A 232 6.33 -0.93 -14.49
N LEU A 233 5.59 -0.02 -13.86
CA LEU A 233 5.46 1.39 -14.26
C LEU A 233 6.66 2.20 -13.76
N GLY A 234 7.26 1.80 -12.63
CA GLY A 234 8.35 2.51 -11.99
C GLY A 234 7.92 3.87 -11.42
N ARG A 235 8.87 4.80 -11.32
CA ARG A 235 8.57 6.18 -10.93
C ARG A 235 7.78 6.88 -12.04
N HIS A 236 6.59 7.35 -11.73
CA HIS A 236 5.70 7.99 -12.69
C HIS A 236 4.96 9.17 -12.08
N PHE A 237 4.81 10.26 -12.84
CA PHE A 237 4.00 11.39 -12.41
C PHE A 237 3.07 11.85 -13.54
N GLU A 238 1.77 11.69 -13.33
CA GLU A 238 0.72 12.09 -14.28
C GLU A 238 -0.59 12.36 -13.54
N ASN A 239 -1.33 13.39 -13.95
CA ASN A 239 -2.64 13.75 -13.37
C ASN A 239 -2.67 13.82 -11.83
N ARG A 240 -1.58 14.35 -11.25
CA ARG A 240 -1.36 14.45 -9.79
C ARG A 240 -1.38 13.09 -9.07
N ALA A 241 -1.10 12.00 -9.77
CA ALA A 241 -0.72 10.72 -9.20
C ALA A 241 0.80 10.58 -9.32
N TYR A 242 1.47 10.23 -8.23
CA TYR A 242 2.90 10.00 -8.17
C TYR A 242 3.15 8.54 -7.75
N GLY A 243 3.56 7.72 -8.71
CA GLY A 243 4.04 6.37 -8.47
C GLY A 243 5.49 6.43 -7.98
N ILE A 244 5.77 5.84 -6.83
CA ILE A 244 7.12 5.82 -6.21
C ILE A 244 7.67 4.41 -6.00
N ASP A 245 6.95 3.38 -6.45
CA ASP A 245 7.48 2.02 -6.51
C ASP A 245 8.48 1.89 -7.67
N SER A 246 9.76 1.98 -7.34
CA SER A 246 10.88 1.76 -8.27
C SER A 246 11.40 0.32 -8.26
N GLY A 247 10.66 -0.62 -7.67
CA GLY A 247 10.92 -2.05 -7.78
C GLY A 247 12.17 -2.54 -7.03
N CYS A 248 12.40 -2.09 -5.79
CA CYS A 248 13.60 -2.46 -5.01
C CYS A 248 13.93 -3.96 -5.06
N VAL A 249 12.95 -4.81 -4.74
CA VAL A 249 13.15 -6.26 -4.66
C VAL A 249 13.37 -6.93 -6.04
N TRP A 250 13.13 -6.18 -7.11
CA TRP A 250 13.30 -6.62 -8.50
C TRP A 250 14.59 -6.06 -9.11
N GLU A 251 15.62 -5.85 -8.29
CA GLU A 251 16.92 -5.27 -8.69
C GLU A 251 16.79 -3.82 -9.21
N GLY A 252 15.69 -3.14 -8.85
CA GLY A 252 15.49 -1.72 -9.08
C GLY A 252 16.07 -0.86 -7.96
N GLU A 253 15.41 0.25 -7.68
CA GLU A 253 15.78 1.15 -6.59
C GLU A 253 14.71 1.12 -5.49
N LEU A 254 15.07 1.49 -4.27
CA LEU A 254 14.11 2.01 -3.29
C LEU A 254 14.06 3.54 -3.43
N SER A 255 12.86 4.11 -3.50
CA SER A 255 12.64 5.55 -3.70
C SER A 255 11.97 6.21 -2.51
N LEU A 256 12.40 7.42 -2.19
CA LEU A 256 11.91 8.27 -1.10
C LEU A 256 11.66 9.69 -1.60
N MET A 257 10.50 10.24 -1.31
CA MET A 257 10.11 11.60 -1.71
C MET A 257 9.94 12.49 -0.49
N ARG A 258 10.60 13.65 -0.49
CA ARG A 258 10.40 14.70 0.52
C ARG A 258 9.23 15.59 0.14
N VAL A 259 8.22 15.66 1.01
CA VAL A 259 6.90 16.26 0.71
C VAL A 259 6.57 17.52 1.51
N ASP A 260 7.41 17.91 2.48
CA ASP A 260 7.23 19.15 3.26
C ASP A 260 7.61 20.43 2.50
N GLN A 261 8.18 20.31 1.30
CA GLN A 261 8.62 21.43 0.47
C GLN A 261 8.27 21.25 -1.01
N ARG A 262 8.35 22.34 -1.78
CA ARG A 262 8.19 22.33 -3.25
C ARG A 262 9.38 23.04 -3.92
N PRO A 263 9.91 22.54 -5.05
CA PRO A 263 9.54 21.28 -5.71
C PRO A 263 9.83 20.07 -4.83
N PHE A 264 9.12 18.97 -5.07
CA PHE A 264 9.36 17.73 -4.34
C PHE A 264 10.71 17.14 -4.75
N GLU A 265 11.47 16.65 -3.77
CA GLU A 265 12.77 16.02 -4.01
C GLU A 265 12.62 14.51 -3.86
N VAL A 266 13.12 13.75 -4.84
CA VAL A 266 13.13 12.28 -4.81
C VAL A 266 14.57 11.81 -4.68
N THR A 267 14.82 11.00 -3.65
CA THR A 267 16.08 10.32 -3.39
C THR A 267 15.89 8.84 -3.56
N SER A 268 16.76 8.20 -4.32
CA SER A 268 16.75 6.75 -4.54
C SER A 268 18.06 6.10 -4.10
N PHE A 269 18.01 4.78 -3.90
CA PHE A 269 19.16 3.94 -3.59
C PHE A 269 19.00 2.56 -4.25
N SER A 270 20.07 2.09 -4.87
CA SER A 270 20.28 0.70 -5.33
C SER A 270 21.69 0.26 -4.91
N PHE A 271 21.89 -1.04 -4.75
CA PHE A 271 23.21 -1.63 -4.58
C PHE A 271 23.89 -1.90 -5.93
#